data_AF-A0A7V8V7S4-F1
#
_entry.id   AF-A0A7V8V7S4-F1
#
_cell.length_a   1.000
_cell.length_b   1.000
_cell.length_c   1.000
_cell.angle_alpha   90.00
_cell.angle_beta   90.00
_cell.angle_gamma   90.00
#
_symmetry.space_group_name_H-M   'P 1'
#
loop_
_entity.id
_entity.type
_entity.pdbx_description
1 polymer ?
#
loop_
_entity_poly.entity_id
_entity_poly.type
_entity_poly.pdbx_seq_one_letter_code
_entity_poly.pdbx_strand_id
1 'polypeptide(L)'
;MDYDYQLNQLLLSADSEIWIIEKYGYQQLFIYEWLKRLFAWQLGDYAEQFVDQFYGRPGDLLYRWGDPATYLGPDASDLRTSFGQHGVNWIKRNDLYGYRLPRNVGVGNILFFNNGFPGGSLVQEIAPPIRRNGSYVQPAYGQPFEPGDAVWEHGSSDSVSPFLSSAQRLPTGNTLITAGTTGTMLEVTMEGTVVWKYVCPVANTSPTDPGTKANDDIVLAFDEPIPPAGFGGAGANMVFRAKRYSPNYRGFRRKDLSPMGELIGVPAPF
;
A
#
# COMPACT_ATOMS: atom_id res chain seq x y z
N MET A 1 27.67 -13.04 -8.92
CA MET A 1 26.63 -12.20 -8.28
C MET A 1 26.31 -12.89 -6.98
N ASP A 2 26.93 -12.43 -5.89
CA ASP A 2 26.62 -12.95 -4.56
C ASP A 2 25.22 -12.47 -4.17
N TYR A 3 24.40 -13.41 -3.72
CA TYR A 3 23.06 -13.18 -3.24
C TYR A 3 23.15 -12.39 -1.93
N ASP A 4 22.62 -11.16 -1.91
CA ASP A 4 22.60 -10.34 -0.71
C ASP A 4 21.48 -10.82 0.23
N TYR A 5 21.86 -11.38 1.37
CA TYR A 5 20.98 -11.95 2.38
C TYR A 5 20.22 -10.87 3.20
N GLN A 6 20.38 -9.58 2.88
CA GLN A 6 19.81 -8.45 3.63
C GLN A 6 18.46 -7.94 3.10
N LEU A 7 17.95 -8.49 2.00
CA LEU A 7 16.64 -8.17 1.44
C LEU A 7 15.51 -8.86 2.21
N ASN A 8 14.78 -8.11 3.04
CA ASN A 8 13.82 -8.68 3.98
C ASN A 8 12.37 -8.77 3.45
N GLN A 9 11.93 -7.92 2.52
CA GLN A 9 10.65 -8.10 1.80
C GLN A 9 10.72 -7.57 0.35
N LEU A 10 10.22 -8.38 -0.57
CA LEU A 10 10.00 -8.04 -1.98
C LEU A 10 8.50 -7.92 -2.20
N LEU A 11 7.97 -6.70 -2.27
CA LEU A 11 6.58 -6.45 -2.64
C LEU A 11 6.50 -6.38 -4.17
N LEU A 12 6.08 -7.49 -4.76
CA LEU A 12 5.71 -7.52 -6.17
C LEU A 12 4.34 -6.85 -6.33
N SER A 13 4.32 -5.70 -7.00
CA SER A 13 3.09 -5.15 -7.54
C SER A 13 2.49 -6.15 -8.54
N ALA A 14 1.15 -6.28 -8.56
CA ALA A 14 0.43 -7.15 -9.50
C ALA A 14 0.74 -6.83 -10.99
N ASP A 15 1.35 -5.67 -11.25
CA ASP A 15 1.70 -5.17 -12.58
C ASP A 15 3.22 -5.09 -12.82
N SER A 16 4.00 -6.02 -12.27
CA SER A 16 5.40 -6.24 -12.69
C SER A 16 6.41 -5.16 -12.28
N GLU A 17 6.19 -4.48 -11.15
CA GLU A 17 7.18 -3.58 -10.55
C GLU A 17 7.55 -4.10 -9.16
N ILE A 18 8.86 -4.22 -8.91
CA ILE A 18 9.40 -4.69 -7.63
C ILE A 18 9.54 -3.48 -6.71
N TRP A 19 8.82 -3.51 -5.59
CA TRP A 19 9.07 -2.64 -4.45
C TRP A 19 9.91 -3.43 -3.43
N ILE A 20 11.15 -3.03 -3.22
CA ILE A 20 11.96 -3.58 -2.13
C ILE A 20 11.67 -2.77 -0.88
N ILE A 21 11.51 -3.43 0.26
CA ILE A 21 11.45 -2.78 1.58
C ILE A 21 12.58 -3.38 2.42
N GLU A 22 13.57 -2.54 2.73
CA GLU A 22 14.69 -2.91 3.59
C GLU A 22 14.28 -2.81 5.07
N LYS A 23 14.84 -3.69 5.92
CA LYS A 23 14.62 -3.69 7.37
C LYS A 23 15.96 -3.55 8.08
N TYR A 24 16.31 -2.33 8.50
CA TYR A 24 17.08 -2.02 9.71
C TYR A 24 16.84 -0.55 10.11
N GLY A 25 15.83 -0.32 10.95
CA GLY A 25 15.52 1.00 11.55
C GLY A 25 14.84 2.02 10.63
N TYR A 26 15.19 2.01 9.34
CA TYR A 26 14.63 2.87 8.30
C TYR A 26 14.21 2.00 7.11
N GLN A 27 13.07 2.32 6.51
CA GLN A 27 12.52 1.50 5.43
C GLN A 27 12.35 2.36 4.18
N GLN A 28 12.73 1.82 3.03
CA GLN A 28 12.75 2.57 1.77
C GLN A 28 11.92 1.91 0.68
N LEU A 29 11.52 2.75 -0.27
CA LEU A 29 10.81 2.37 -1.46
C LEU A 29 11.76 2.41 -2.66
N PHE A 30 11.88 1.28 -3.34
CA PHE A 30 12.67 1.18 -4.57
C PHE A 30 11.77 0.81 -5.74
N ILE A 31 12.01 1.39 -6.91
CA ILE A 31 11.39 0.95 -8.16
C ILE A 31 12.48 0.31 -9.01
N TYR A 32 12.30 -0.96 -9.32
CA TYR A 32 13.16 -1.69 -10.24
C TYR A 32 12.44 -2.04 -11.53
N GLU A 33 13.22 -2.14 -12.60
CA GLU A 33 12.76 -2.63 -13.88
C GLU A 33 12.57 -4.16 -13.84
N TRP A 34 11.32 -4.63 -13.86
CA TRP A 34 11.01 -6.04 -14.10
C TRP A 34 10.10 -6.16 -15.34
N LEU A 35 10.73 -6.28 -16.53
CA LEU A 35 10.32 -7.15 -17.65
C LEU A 35 11.06 -6.78 -18.96
N LYS A 36 12.34 -7.17 -19.09
CA LYS A 36 12.90 -7.46 -20.43
C LYS A 36 12.21 -8.66 -21.10
N ARG A 37 11.63 -9.57 -20.31
CA ARG A 37 11.11 -10.87 -20.79
C ARG A 37 9.87 -10.76 -21.69
N LEU A 38 9.03 -9.74 -21.55
CA LEU A 38 7.82 -9.61 -22.37
C LEU A 38 8.13 -9.15 -23.82
N PHE A 39 9.12 -8.26 -23.98
CA PHE A 39 9.56 -7.76 -25.29
C PHE A 39 10.52 -8.73 -26.01
N ALA A 40 11.42 -9.38 -25.27
CA ALA A 40 12.34 -10.37 -25.85
C ALA A 40 11.61 -11.57 -26.47
N TRP A 41 10.48 -12.00 -25.89
CA TRP A 41 9.65 -13.08 -26.45
C TRP A 41 8.96 -12.70 -27.78
N GLN A 42 8.64 -11.42 -27.97
CA GLN A 42 7.82 -10.95 -29.10
C GLN A 42 8.64 -10.38 -30.27
N LEU A 43 9.88 -9.95 -30.02
CA LEU A 43 10.70 -9.20 -31.01
C LEU A 43 12.13 -9.73 -31.20
N GLY A 44 12.56 -10.73 -30.42
CA GLY A 44 13.92 -11.29 -30.49
C GLY A 44 15.03 -10.29 -30.12
N ASP A 45 16.28 -10.66 -30.42
CA ASP A 45 17.51 -9.96 -29.97
C ASP A 45 17.61 -8.48 -30.41
N TYR A 46 16.85 -8.06 -31.44
CA TYR A 46 16.80 -6.66 -31.90
C TYR A 46 16.11 -5.71 -30.90
N ALA A 47 15.21 -6.22 -30.07
CA ALA A 47 14.54 -5.40 -29.05
C ALA A 47 15.46 -5.04 -27.88
N GLU A 48 16.43 -5.89 -27.52
CA GLU A 48 17.35 -5.60 -26.43
C GLU A 48 18.25 -4.40 -26.74
N GLN A 49 18.79 -4.32 -27.97
CA GLN A 49 19.62 -3.18 -28.40
C GLN A 49 18.83 -1.87 -28.52
N PHE A 50 17.57 -1.95 -28.94
CA PHE A 50 16.69 -0.79 -29.08
C PHE A 50 16.21 -0.28 -27.72
N VAL A 51 15.92 -1.18 -26.78
CA VAL A 51 15.48 -0.83 -25.41
C VAL A 51 16.65 -0.30 -24.56
N ASP A 52 17.85 -0.88 -24.67
CA ASP A 52 19.06 -0.42 -23.96
C ASP A 52 19.49 1.01 -24.38
N GLN A 53 19.08 1.50 -25.56
CA GLN A 53 19.33 2.88 -26.00
C GLN A 53 18.36 3.90 -25.39
N PHE A 54 17.19 3.48 -24.91
CA PHE A 54 16.16 4.36 -24.33
C PHE A 54 15.97 4.17 -22.82
N TYR A 55 16.34 3.01 -22.27
CA TYR A 55 16.12 2.61 -20.88
C TYR A 55 17.36 1.90 -20.30
N GLY A 56 17.52 1.90 -18.98
CA GLY A 56 18.70 1.39 -18.28
C GLY A 56 18.90 -0.13 -18.40
N ARG A 57 19.98 -0.65 -17.79
CA ARG A 57 20.22 -2.10 -17.77
C ARG A 57 19.28 -2.77 -16.75
N PRO A 58 18.83 -4.02 -16.97
CA PRO A 58 18.05 -4.77 -15.99
C PRO A 58 18.77 -4.85 -14.65
N GLY A 59 18.03 -4.58 -13.58
CA GLY A 59 18.60 -4.51 -12.23
C GLY A 59 19.04 -3.10 -11.82
N ASP A 60 18.95 -2.11 -12.71
CA ASP A 60 19.18 -0.72 -12.34
C ASP A 60 18.08 -0.24 -11.38
N LEU A 61 18.51 0.48 -10.34
CA LEU A 61 17.62 1.22 -9.45
C LEU A 61 17.13 2.46 -10.19
N LEU A 62 15.87 2.47 -10.62
CA LEU A 62 15.30 3.57 -11.39
C LEU A 62 14.96 4.77 -10.51
N TYR A 63 14.44 4.49 -9.31
CA TYR A 63 14.00 5.49 -8.36
C TYR A 63 14.03 4.94 -6.94
N ARG A 64 14.44 5.80 -6.01
CA ARG A 64 14.46 5.54 -4.58
C ARG A 64 13.70 6.63 -3.87
N TRP A 65 12.92 6.27 -2.85
CA TRP A 65 12.32 7.23 -1.94
C TRP A 65 12.32 6.69 -0.51
N GLY A 66 12.69 7.52 0.44
CA GLY A 66 12.77 7.17 1.85
C GLY A 66 14.02 7.76 2.53
N ASP A 67 14.28 7.34 3.77
CA ASP A 67 15.28 7.98 4.63
C ASP A 67 16.68 8.02 3.99
N PRO A 68 17.23 9.22 3.68
CA PRO A 68 18.57 9.34 3.14
C PRO A 68 19.65 8.75 4.05
N ALA A 69 19.37 8.56 5.34
CA ALA A 69 20.28 7.91 6.28
C ALA A 69 20.77 6.54 5.81
N THR A 70 19.97 5.80 5.05
CA THR A 70 20.37 4.45 4.59
C THR A 70 21.43 4.46 3.48
N TYR A 71 21.71 5.60 2.85
CA TYR A 71 22.67 5.68 1.74
C TYR A 71 23.60 6.90 1.75
N LEU A 72 23.30 7.93 2.54
CA LEU A 72 24.17 9.07 2.80
C LEU A 72 24.78 9.05 4.21
N GLY A 73 24.32 8.13 5.08
CA GLY A 73 24.76 8.02 6.47
C GLY A 73 23.84 8.75 7.46
N PRO A 74 23.97 8.46 8.77
CA PRO A 74 22.98 8.83 9.80
C PRO A 74 22.72 10.35 9.90
N ASP A 75 23.71 11.19 9.58
CA ASP A 75 23.58 12.65 9.62
C ASP A 75 22.65 13.22 8.53
N ALA A 76 22.31 12.40 7.53
CA ALA A 76 21.39 12.75 6.46
C ALA A 76 19.95 12.30 6.73
N SER A 77 19.63 11.87 7.96
CA SER A 77 18.29 11.34 8.25
C SER A 77 17.20 12.38 8.02
N ASP A 78 16.15 11.98 7.30
CA ASP A 78 14.93 12.76 7.19
C ASP A 78 13.74 11.95 7.72
N LEU A 79 13.32 12.30 8.93
CA LEU A 79 12.21 11.66 9.64
C LEU A 79 10.85 11.79 8.92
N ARG A 80 10.77 12.52 7.81
CA ARG A 80 9.56 12.59 6.97
C ARG A 80 9.49 11.43 5.96
N THR A 81 10.55 10.64 5.84
CA THR A 81 10.78 9.77 4.68
C THR A 81 10.80 8.27 5.04
N SER A 82 9.70 7.80 5.64
CA SER A 82 9.25 6.40 5.53
C SER A 82 9.72 5.39 6.61
N PHE A 83 8.75 4.78 7.33
CA PHE A 83 8.95 3.83 8.43
C PHE A 83 7.90 2.69 8.44
N GLY A 84 8.19 1.50 7.91
CA GLY A 84 7.15 0.46 7.90
C GLY A 84 6.21 0.59 6.71
N GLN A 85 6.72 0.78 5.49
CA GLN A 85 5.84 0.94 4.33
C GLN A 85 5.01 -0.31 4.10
N HIS A 86 3.74 -0.11 3.81
CA HIS A 86 2.84 -1.19 3.54
C HIS A 86 1.76 -0.78 2.56
N GLY A 87 1.24 -1.77 1.84
CA GLY A 87 0.21 -1.53 0.84
C GLY A 87 0.61 -0.55 -0.27
N VAL A 88 1.90 -0.45 -0.61
CA VAL A 88 2.38 0.48 -1.65
C VAL A 88 1.74 0.18 -2.99
N ASN A 89 1.17 1.21 -3.64
CA ASN A 89 0.65 1.11 -4.98
C ASN A 89 0.69 2.46 -5.71
N TRP A 90 0.79 2.40 -7.04
CA TRP A 90 0.46 3.54 -7.88
C TRP A 90 -1.02 3.89 -7.78
N ILE A 91 -1.33 5.17 -7.87
CA ILE A 91 -2.67 5.65 -8.19
C ILE A 91 -2.82 5.56 -9.71
N LYS A 92 -3.44 4.47 -10.16
CA LYS A 92 -3.59 4.19 -11.58
C LYS A 92 -4.84 4.83 -12.14
N ARG A 93 -4.73 5.34 -13.36
CA ARG A 93 -5.88 5.89 -14.08
C ARG A 93 -6.98 4.86 -14.29
N ASN A 94 -6.61 3.62 -14.58
CA ASN A 94 -7.53 2.50 -14.64
C ASN A 94 -7.08 1.52 -13.57
N ASP A 95 -7.90 1.31 -12.54
CA ASP A 95 -7.58 0.35 -11.50
C ASP A 95 -8.11 -1.05 -11.87
N LEU A 96 -7.57 -2.07 -11.20
CA LEU A 96 -8.00 -3.46 -11.38
C LEU A 96 -9.43 -3.73 -10.87
N TYR A 97 -10.02 -2.77 -10.16
CA TYR A 97 -11.32 -2.89 -9.49
C TYR A 97 -12.46 -2.26 -10.30
N GLY A 98 -12.18 -1.90 -11.56
CA GLY A 98 -13.15 -1.43 -12.54
C GLY A 98 -13.41 0.08 -12.51
N TYR A 99 -12.58 0.84 -11.79
CA TYR A 99 -12.64 2.28 -11.78
C TYR A 99 -11.72 2.91 -12.81
N ARG A 100 -12.14 4.08 -13.31
CA ARG A 100 -11.33 4.99 -14.09
C ARG A 100 -11.21 6.31 -13.32
N LEU A 101 -10.04 6.56 -12.75
CA LEU A 101 -9.78 7.72 -11.90
C LEU A 101 -9.61 8.99 -12.77
N PRO A 102 -10.17 10.14 -12.33
CA PRO A 102 -9.85 11.45 -12.88
C PRO A 102 -8.34 11.77 -12.77
N ARG A 103 -7.81 12.62 -13.66
CA ARG A 103 -6.37 12.95 -13.62
C ARG A 103 -5.97 13.78 -12.40
N ASN A 104 -6.91 14.53 -11.83
CA ASN A 104 -6.69 15.44 -10.72
C ASN A 104 -6.78 14.78 -9.34
N VAL A 105 -6.91 13.45 -9.26
CA VAL A 105 -6.96 12.71 -7.98
C VAL A 105 -5.66 11.96 -7.68
N GLY A 106 -4.52 12.51 -8.11
CA GLY A 106 -3.20 11.92 -7.87
C GLY A 106 -2.80 10.81 -8.84
N VAL A 107 -3.43 10.69 -10.02
CA VAL A 107 -3.04 9.67 -11.01
C VAL A 107 -1.57 9.82 -11.40
N GLY A 108 -0.81 8.73 -11.25
CA GLY A 108 0.65 8.74 -11.47
C GLY A 108 1.47 9.01 -10.20
N ASN A 109 0.82 9.27 -9.07
CA ASN A 109 1.46 9.32 -7.76
C ASN A 109 1.50 7.93 -7.12
N ILE A 110 2.31 7.79 -6.08
CA ILE A 110 2.45 6.56 -5.30
C ILE A 110 1.74 6.78 -3.96
N LEU A 111 0.84 5.89 -3.61
CA LEU A 111 0.10 5.88 -2.35
C LEU A 111 0.54 4.68 -1.53
N PHE A 112 0.83 4.89 -0.26
CA PHE A 112 1.23 3.83 0.66
C PHE A 112 0.86 4.18 2.09
N PHE A 113 0.95 3.17 2.95
CA PHE A 113 0.71 3.30 4.37
C PHE A 113 2.06 3.17 5.10
N ASN A 114 2.36 4.10 5.97
CA ASN A 114 3.58 4.19 6.77
C ASN A 114 3.23 3.82 8.21
N ASN A 115 3.53 2.59 8.60
CA ASN A 115 3.01 2.02 9.86
C ASN A 115 3.69 2.54 11.12
N GLY A 116 4.96 2.92 11.03
CA GLY A 116 5.83 3.28 12.14
C GLY A 116 6.39 4.70 12.06
N PHE A 117 5.67 5.61 11.41
CA PHE A 117 6.06 7.01 11.33
C PHE A 117 6.24 7.63 12.74
N PRO A 118 7.18 8.57 12.94
CA PRO A 118 7.27 9.31 14.20
C PRO A 118 5.94 9.98 14.56
N GLY A 119 5.28 9.48 15.61
CA GLY A 119 3.93 9.93 16.01
C GLY A 119 2.79 8.97 15.67
N GLY A 120 3.06 7.82 15.03
CA GLY A 120 2.09 6.74 14.83
C GLY A 120 2.06 6.22 13.40
N SER A 121 0.86 6.05 12.86
CA SER A 121 0.65 5.55 11.51
C SER A 121 0.11 6.64 10.58
N LEU A 122 0.61 6.67 9.35
CA LEU A 122 0.30 7.72 8.39
C LEU A 122 0.09 7.13 6.99
N VAL A 123 -0.96 7.53 6.29
CA VAL A 123 -1.09 7.26 4.85
C VAL A 123 -0.44 8.42 4.11
N GLN A 124 0.43 8.12 3.15
CA GLN A 124 1.17 9.13 2.40
C GLN A 124 1.01 8.91 0.90
N GLU A 125 0.89 10.02 0.17
CA GLU A 125 0.95 10.08 -1.27
C GLU A 125 2.17 10.90 -1.70
N ILE A 126 3.01 10.35 -2.56
CA ILE A 126 4.17 11.05 -3.13
C ILE A 126 4.02 11.17 -4.63
N ALA A 127 4.42 12.32 -5.17
CA ALA A 127 4.57 12.52 -6.60
C ALA A 127 6.03 12.24 -6.99
N PRO A 128 6.35 11.08 -7.60
CA PRO A 128 7.72 10.81 -8.00
C PRO A 128 8.15 11.79 -9.11
N PRO A 129 9.44 12.19 -9.15
CA PRO A 129 9.92 13.20 -10.09
C PRO A 129 10.16 12.58 -11.48
N ILE A 130 9.09 12.20 -12.15
CA ILE A 130 9.11 11.58 -13.48
C ILE A 130 9.24 12.67 -14.55
N ARG A 131 10.24 12.55 -15.42
CA ARG A 131 10.43 13.39 -16.61
C ARG A 131 9.45 13.03 -17.71
N ARG A 132 9.29 13.93 -18.68
CA ARG A 132 8.42 13.72 -19.84
C ARG A 132 8.76 12.46 -20.66
N ASN A 133 10.00 11.99 -20.62
CA ASN A 133 10.46 10.78 -21.30
C ASN A 133 10.30 9.50 -20.45
N GLY A 134 9.66 9.56 -19.28
CA GLY A 134 9.44 8.41 -18.39
C GLY A 134 10.62 8.09 -17.44
N SER A 135 11.77 8.76 -17.59
CA SER A 135 12.89 8.61 -16.64
C SER A 135 12.65 9.38 -15.34
N TYR A 136 13.27 8.95 -14.26
CA TYR A 136 13.23 9.66 -12.97
C TYR A 136 14.37 10.67 -12.85
N VAL A 137 14.11 11.81 -12.22
CA VAL A 137 15.16 12.76 -11.85
C VAL A 137 16.10 12.11 -10.84
N GLN A 138 17.35 11.94 -11.26
CA GLN A 138 18.43 11.52 -10.37
C GLN A 138 18.98 12.74 -9.64
N PRO A 139 19.21 12.65 -8.32
CA PRO A 139 19.84 13.73 -7.58
C PRO A 139 21.32 13.86 -7.97
N ALA A 140 21.94 14.99 -7.60
CA ALA A 140 23.39 15.09 -7.65
C ALA A 140 24.02 14.09 -6.66
N TYR A 141 25.26 13.67 -6.91
CA TYR A 141 25.97 12.76 -6.00
C TYR A 141 26.00 13.35 -4.56
N GLY A 142 25.61 12.54 -3.58
CA GLY A 142 25.54 12.96 -2.18
C GLY A 142 24.29 13.78 -1.81
N GLN A 143 23.30 13.91 -2.70
CA GLN A 143 22.02 14.56 -2.41
C GLN A 143 20.88 13.54 -2.27
N PRO A 144 19.85 13.82 -1.46
CA PRO A 144 18.71 12.93 -1.31
C PRO A 144 17.83 12.87 -2.56
N PHE A 145 17.05 11.79 -2.71
CA PHE A 145 16.07 11.68 -3.80
C PHE A 145 14.80 12.47 -3.49
N GLU A 146 14.26 13.15 -4.50
CA GLU A 146 12.99 13.86 -4.41
C GLU A 146 11.77 12.91 -4.54
N PRO A 147 10.57 13.29 -4.06
CA PRO A 147 10.29 14.53 -3.36
C PRO A 147 10.73 14.47 -1.88
N GLY A 148 11.17 15.60 -1.33
CA GLY A 148 11.46 15.70 0.11
C GLY A 148 10.22 15.57 1.02
N ASP A 149 9.02 15.80 0.48
CA ASP A 149 7.75 15.76 1.22
C ASP A 149 6.66 15.03 0.43
N ALA A 150 5.67 14.48 1.13
CA ALA A 150 4.46 13.95 0.51
C ALA A 150 3.56 15.07 -0.02
N VAL A 151 2.83 14.80 -1.09
CA VAL A 151 1.85 15.73 -1.67
C VAL A 151 0.50 15.65 -0.97
N TRP A 152 0.26 14.58 -0.22
CA TRP A 152 -0.91 14.39 0.63
C TRP A 152 -0.61 13.39 1.73
N GLU A 153 -1.12 13.63 2.93
CA GLU A 153 -0.96 12.73 4.07
C GLU A 153 -2.25 12.70 4.90
N HIS A 154 -2.50 11.57 5.56
CA HIS A 154 -3.57 11.45 6.55
C HIS A 154 -3.17 10.50 7.67
N GLY A 155 -3.36 10.95 8.91
CA GLY A 155 -3.24 10.15 10.11
C GLY A 155 -4.31 10.55 11.12
N SER A 156 -4.86 9.56 11.82
CA SER A 156 -5.84 9.74 12.90
C SER A 156 -5.72 8.60 13.90
N SER A 157 -6.38 8.74 15.06
CA SER A 157 -6.48 7.66 16.04
C SER A 157 -7.19 6.41 15.48
N ASP A 158 -8.07 6.59 14.49
CA ASP A 158 -8.79 5.50 13.84
C ASP A 158 -7.98 4.79 12.75
N SER A 159 -6.88 5.41 12.29
CA SER A 159 -6.00 4.86 11.27
C SER A 159 -4.69 4.30 11.84
N VAL A 160 -4.62 4.00 13.14
CA VAL A 160 -3.41 3.45 13.76
C VAL A 160 -3.26 1.97 13.39
N SER A 161 -2.15 1.63 12.74
CA SER A 161 -1.82 0.25 12.35
C SER A 161 -0.31 0.04 12.30
N PRO A 162 0.33 -0.50 13.35
CA PRO A 162 1.78 -0.70 13.38
C PRO A 162 2.29 -1.78 12.40
N PHE A 163 1.40 -2.59 11.83
CA PHE A 163 1.64 -3.55 10.76
C PHE A 163 0.31 -3.87 10.06
N LEU A 164 0.31 -4.59 8.93
CA LEU A 164 -0.88 -4.91 8.11
C LEU A 164 -1.78 -3.71 7.79
N SER A 165 -1.63 -3.14 6.61
CA SER A 165 -2.36 -1.93 6.26
C SER A 165 -2.27 -1.65 4.76
N SER A 166 -3.19 -0.83 4.28
CA SER A 166 -3.19 -0.38 2.90
C SER A 166 -4.07 0.85 2.69
N ALA A 167 -3.94 1.45 1.51
CA ALA A 167 -4.85 2.47 1.05
C ALA A 167 -5.27 2.24 -0.42
N GLN A 168 -6.35 2.89 -0.84
CA GLN A 168 -6.81 2.94 -2.22
C GLN A 168 -7.44 4.30 -2.50
N ARG A 169 -6.91 5.02 -3.50
CA ARG A 169 -7.55 6.22 -4.03
C ARG A 169 -8.83 5.84 -4.80
N LEU A 170 -9.93 6.53 -4.53
CA LEU A 170 -11.23 6.34 -5.17
C LEU A 170 -11.49 7.40 -6.26
N PRO A 171 -12.43 7.16 -7.19
CA PRO A 171 -12.75 8.13 -8.26
C PRO A 171 -13.26 9.48 -7.78
N THR A 172 -13.88 9.51 -6.60
CA THR A 172 -14.36 10.74 -5.96
C THR A 172 -13.22 11.65 -5.51
N GLY A 173 -11.99 11.14 -5.48
CA GLY A 173 -10.86 11.77 -4.84
C GLY A 173 -10.65 11.29 -3.41
N ASN A 174 -11.61 10.62 -2.78
CA ASN A 174 -11.44 10.10 -1.43
C ASN A 174 -10.41 8.96 -1.37
N THR A 175 -9.86 8.71 -0.18
CA THR A 175 -8.99 7.56 0.10
C THR A 175 -9.74 6.55 0.96
N LEU A 176 -9.86 5.31 0.49
CA LEU A 176 -10.20 4.17 1.34
C LEU A 176 -8.93 3.70 2.05
N ILE A 177 -8.93 3.78 3.37
CA ILE A 177 -7.83 3.39 4.26
C ILE A 177 -8.21 2.09 4.97
N THR A 178 -7.27 1.16 5.12
CA THR A 178 -7.41 -0.04 5.94
C THR A 178 -6.34 -0.03 7.03
N ALA A 179 -6.75 0.24 8.27
CA ALA A 179 -5.95 0.02 9.46
C ALA A 179 -6.14 -1.43 9.90
N GLY A 180 -5.21 -2.29 9.49
CA GLY A 180 -5.44 -3.72 9.52
C GLY A 180 -5.27 -4.35 10.89
N THR A 181 -4.50 -3.77 11.82
CA THR A 181 -4.42 -4.30 13.19
C THR A 181 -5.72 -4.15 13.97
N THR A 182 -6.54 -3.15 13.64
CA THR A 182 -7.82 -2.87 14.29
C THR A 182 -9.03 -3.31 13.46
N GLY A 183 -8.78 -3.92 12.30
CA GLY A 183 -9.83 -4.28 11.34
C GLY A 183 -10.65 -3.08 10.85
N THR A 184 -10.13 -1.85 10.99
CA THR A 184 -10.87 -0.63 10.71
C THR A 184 -10.64 -0.18 9.26
N MET A 185 -11.73 0.12 8.57
CA MET A 185 -11.72 0.75 7.26
C MET A 185 -12.38 2.12 7.31
N LEU A 186 -11.75 3.09 6.66
CA LEU A 186 -12.18 4.49 6.63
C LEU A 186 -12.24 4.98 5.19
N GLU A 187 -13.26 5.76 4.83
CA GLU A 187 -13.21 6.61 3.65
C GLU A 187 -12.96 8.05 4.09
N VAL A 188 -11.89 8.64 3.56
CA VAL A 188 -11.42 9.97 3.95
C VAL A 188 -11.39 10.89 2.74
N THR A 189 -11.87 12.13 2.87
CA THR A 189 -11.80 13.13 1.81
C THR A 189 -10.37 13.65 1.60
N MET A 190 -10.13 14.40 0.53
CA MET A 190 -8.83 15.04 0.30
C MET A 190 -8.45 16.01 1.42
N GLU A 191 -9.44 16.62 2.06
CA GLU A 191 -9.31 17.56 3.18
C GLU A 191 -9.08 16.84 4.52
N GLY A 192 -9.06 15.50 4.54
CA GLY A 192 -8.81 14.69 5.73
C GLY A 192 -10.04 14.37 6.57
N THR A 193 -11.25 14.64 6.06
CA THR A 193 -12.51 14.33 6.78
C THR A 193 -12.90 12.87 6.60
N VAL A 194 -13.15 12.14 7.69
CA VAL A 194 -13.71 10.78 7.63
C VAL A 194 -15.20 10.87 7.28
N VAL A 195 -15.61 10.26 6.17
CA VAL A 195 -17.00 10.26 5.67
C VAL A 195 -17.67 8.89 5.70
N TRP A 196 -16.89 7.84 5.98
CA TRP A 196 -17.40 6.49 6.21
C TRP A 196 -16.41 5.72 7.08
N LYS A 197 -16.92 4.88 7.97
CA LYS A 197 -16.15 4.02 8.86
C LYS A 197 -16.83 2.67 8.97
N TYR A 198 -16.02 1.62 8.99
CA TYR A 198 -16.46 0.25 9.23
C TYR A 198 -15.38 -0.49 10.01
N VAL A 199 -15.79 -1.30 10.98
CA VAL A 199 -14.88 -2.16 11.74
C VAL A 199 -15.26 -3.60 11.44
N CYS A 200 -14.28 -4.42 11.06
CA CYS A 200 -14.51 -5.84 10.83
C CYS A 200 -15.05 -6.50 12.10
N PRO A 201 -16.24 -7.13 12.06
CA PRO A 201 -16.82 -7.80 13.22
C PRO A 201 -16.28 -9.22 13.40
N VAL A 202 -15.45 -9.70 12.47
CA VAL A 202 -14.95 -11.08 12.49
C VAL A 202 -13.63 -11.08 13.23
N ALA A 203 -13.61 -11.74 14.39
CA ALA A 203 -12.40 -11.94 15.17
C ALA A 203 -11.83 -13.34 14.92
N ASN A 204 -10.49 -13.45 14.87
CA ASN A 204 -9.81 -14.73 14.91
C ASN A 204 -9.76 -15.23 16.37
N THR A 205 -10.55 -16.22 16.74
CA THR A 205 -10.44 -16.86 18.05
C THR A 205 -9.37 -17.95 18.00
N SER A 206 -8.32 -17.83 18.81
CA SER A 206 -7.46 -18.99 19.09
C SER A 206 -8.30 -19.99 19.88
N PRO A 207 -8.38 -21.26 19.47
CA PRO A 207 -9.10 -22.27 20.23
C PRO A 207 -8.35 -22.50 21.55
N THR A 208 -8.88 -21.98 22.66
CA THR A 208 -8.45 -22.37 24.00
C THR A 208 -9.06 -23.70 24.44
N ASP A 209 -9.92 -24.30 23.60
CA ASP A 209 -10.61 -25.55 23.87
C ASP A 209 -10.01 -26.69 23.01
N PRO A 210 -9.40 -27.73 23.61
CA PRO A 210 -8.72 -28.81 22.89
C PRO A 210 -9.61 -29.68 21.98
N GLY A 211 -10.92 -29.40 21.91
CA GLY A 211 -11.86 -30.00 20.95
C GLY A 211 -12.16 -29.17 19.69
N THR A 212 -11.77 -27.89 19.65
CA THR A 212 -12.06 -26.99 18.51
C THR A 212 -10.91 -27.00 17.52
N LYS A 213 -11.18 -27.40 16.27
CA LYS A 213 -10.16 -27.38 15.21
C LYS A 213 -9.80 -25.93 14.89
N ALA A 214 -8.50 -25.70 14.73
CA ALA A 214 -7.86 -24.43 14.43
C ALA A 214 -8.64 -23.54 13.44
N ASN A 215 -8.68 -22.24 13.72
CA ASN A 215 -8.91 -21.14 12.76
C ASN A 215 -10.22 -21.14 11.95
N ASP A 216 -11.10 -22.13 12.12
CA ASP A 216 -12.29 -22.33 11.30
C ASP A 216 -13.57 -21.74 11.93
N ASP A 217 -13.54 -21.38 13.22
CA ASP A 217 -14.66 -20.75 13.91
C ASP A 217 -14.62 -19.23 13.71
N ILE A 218 -15.30 -18.75 12.65
CA ILE A 218 -15.63 -17.34 12.46
C ILE A 218 -16.57 -16.92 13.60
N VAL A 219 -16.03 -16.24 14.62
CA VAL A 219 -16.86 -15.61 15.65
C VAL A 219 -17.22 -14.21 15.18
N LEU A 220 -18.52 -13.96 15.05
CA LEU A 220 -19.04 -12.62 14.94
C LEU A 220 -18.95 -11.98 16.33
N ALA A 221 -17.93 -11.17 16.55
CA ALA A 221 -17.77 -10.39 17.76
C ALA A 221 -18.73 -9.20 17.70
N PHE A 222 -19.99 -9.45 18.04
CA PHE A 222 -20.96 -8.41 18.34
C PHE A 222 -20.91 -8.14 19.85
N ASP A 223 -20.89 -6.84 20.17
CA ASP A 223 -21.22 -6.22 21.46
C ASP A 223 -20.10 -5.53 22.25
N GLU A 224 -18.82 -5.62 21.89
CA GLU A 224 -17.77 -4.84 22.57
C GLU A 224 -16.67 -4.42 21.58
N PRO A 225 -15.97 -3.28 21.78
CA PRO A 225 -14.79 -2.98 20.99
C PRO A 225 -13.81 -4.14 21.16
N ILE A 226 -13.55 -4.84 20.06
CA ILE A 226 -12.61 -5.94 20.01
C ILE A 226 -11.27 -5.39 20.52
N PRO A 227 -10.76 -5.87 21.68
CA PRO A 227 -9.56 -5.29 22.26
C PRO A 227 -8.40 -5.47 21.26
N PRO A 228 -7.45 -4.52 21.20
CA PRO A 228 -6.27 -4.66 20.36
C PRO A 228 -5.51 -5.91 20.80
N ALA A 229 -5.77 -7.03 20.14
CA ALA A 229 -4.99 -8.22 20.35
C ALA A 229 -3.59 -7.93 19.80
N GLY A 230 -2.57 -8.15 20.64
CA GLY A 230 -1.18 -8.17 20.18
C GLY A 230 -1.02 -9.13 19.00
N PHE A 231 0.09 -9.04 18.27
CA PHE A 231 0.35 -9.80 17.04
C PHE A 231 -0.19 -11.25 17.05
N GLY A 232 -1.28 -11.52 16.32
CA GLY A 232 -1.88 -12.85 16.22
C GLY A 232 -2.57 -13.37 17.49
N GLY A 233 -2.86 -12.50 18.46
CA GLY A 233 -3.57 -12.85 19.69
C GLY A 233 -5.01 -13.25 19.42
N ALA A 234 -5.51 -14.17 20.23
CA ALA A 234 -6.92 -14.55 20.24
C ALA A 234 -7.81 -13.30 20.37
N GLY A 235 -8.81 -13.19 19.51
CA GLY A 235 -9.74 -12.06 19.48
C GLY A 235 -9.38 -10.97 18.47
N ALA A 236 -8.28 -11.01 17.72
CA ALA A 236 -7.95 -9.96 16.76
C ALA A 236 -8.89 -9.96 15.53
N ASN A 237 -9.41 -8.80 15.11
CA ASN A 237 -10.25 -8.65 13.90
C ASN A 237 -9.48 -8.20 12.65
N MET A 238 -8.28 -8.75 12.48
CA MET A 238 -7.30 -8.19 11.56
C MET A 238 -7.74 -8.26 10.09
N VAL A 239 -7.59 -7.15 9.37
CA VAL A 239 -7.88 -7.09 7.93
C VAL A 239 -6.68 -6.54 7.19
N PHE A 240 -6.02 -7.36 6.38
CA PHE A 240 -4.82 -6.88 5.68
C PHE A 240 -5.14 -5.75 4.69
N ARG A 241 -6.20 -5.89 3.88
CA ARG A 241 -6.51 -4.96 2.79
C ARG A 241 -7.98 -5.01 2.43
N ALA A 242 -8.63 -3.84 2.44
CA ALA A 242 -9.94 -3.66 1.81
C ALA A 242 -9.77 -3.02 0.43
N LYS A 243 -10.65 -3.39 -0.50
CA LYS A 243 -10.72 -2.79 -1.83
C LYS A 243 -12.17 -2.50 -2.20
N ARG A 244 -12.42 -1.28 -2.69
CA ARG A 244 -13.71 -0.92 -3.25
C ARG A 244 -13.71 -1.23 -4.74
N TYR A 245 -14.74 -1.95 -5.16
CA TYR A 245 -14.99 -2.27 -6.55
C TYR A 245 -15.99 -1.29 -7.15
N SER A 246 -15.84 -1.01 -8.43
CA SER A 246 -16.85 -0.28 -9.19
C SER A 246 -18.15 -1.09 -9.25
N PRO A 247 -19.33 -0.45 -9.17
CA PRO A 247 -20.60 -1.14 -9.45
C PRO A 247 -20.62 -1.82 -10.83
N ASN A 248 -19.82 -1.29 -11.78
CA ASN A 248 -19.66 -1.83 -13.12
C ASN A 248 -18.50 -2.83 -13.25
N TYR A 249 -17.89 -3.26 -12.13
CA TYR A 249 -16.80 -4.22 -12.15
C TYR A 249 -17.25 -5.50 -12.87
N ARG A 250 -16.40 -6.01 -13.78
CA ARG A 250 -16.77 -7.14 -14.65
C ARG A 250 -17.21 -8.38 -13.88
N GLY A 251 -16.66 -8.59 -12.67
CA GLY A 251 -17.03 -9.68 -11.78
C GLY A 251 -18.48 -9.63 -11.27
N PHE A 252 -19.12 -8.46 -11.30
CA PHE A 252 -20.52 -8.29 -10.87
C PHE A 252 -21.54 -8.42 -12.01
N ARG A 253 -21.09 -8.67 -13.25
CA ARG A 253 -22.02 -8.87 -14.36
C ARG A 253 -22.98 -10.01 -14.06
N ARG A 254 -24.28 -9.75 -14.24
CA ARG A 254 -25.37 -10.70 -13.99
C ARG A 254 -25.46 -11.18 -12.53
N LYS A 255 -24.94 -10.39 -11.59
CA LYS A 255 -25.17 -10.57 -10.15
C LYS A 255 -26.19 -9.54 -9.68
N ASP A 256 -27.08 -9.97 -8.79
CA ASP A 256 -27.94 -9.03 -8.08
C ASP A 256 -27.11 -8.39 -6.96
N LEU A 257 -27.00 -7.06 -6.98
CA LEU A 257 -26.28 -6.27 -5.97
C LEU A 257 -27.25 -5.45 -5.11
N SER A 258 -28.56 -5.70 -5.23
CA SER A 258 -29.56 -5.11 -4.36
C SER A 258 -29.19 -5.38 -2.89
N PRO A 259 -29.15 -4.35 -2.03
CA PRO A 259 -28.94 -4.57 -0.61
C PRO A 259 -29.96 -5.57 -0.07
N MET A 260 -29.48 -6.64 0.57
CA MET A 260 -30.33 -7.70 1.13
C MET A 260 -30.65 -7.49 2.61
N GLY A 261 -30.39 -6.30 3.14
CA GLY A 261 -30.43 -5.99 4.56
C GLY A 261 -29.03 -5.80 5.16
N GLU A 262 -28.97 -5.50 6.46
CA GLU A 262 -27.71 -5.45 7.20
C GLU A 262 -27.19 -6.87 7.42
N LEU A 263 -25.98 -7.16 6.94
CA LEU A 263 -25.33 -8.45 7.16
C LEU A 263 -24.73 -8.53 8.58
N ILE A 264 -24.35 -7.38 9.14
CA ILE A 264 -23.56 -7.21 10.35
C ILE A 264 -24.06 -5.91 11.02
N GLY A 265 -24.39 -5.96 12.32
CA GLY A 265 -25.04 -4.88 13.05
C GLY A 265 -24.26 -3.56 13.14
N VAL A 266 -25.04 -2.47 13.19
CA VAL A 266 -24.76 -1.04 13.43
C VAL A 266 -23.34 -0.55 13.09
N PRO A 267 -23.18 0.32 12.06
CA PRO A 267 -21.93 1.01 11.79
C PRO A 267 -21.38 1.69 13.06
N ALA A 268 -20.08 1.59 13.30
CA ALA A 268 -19.44 2.28 14.43
C ALA A 268 -19.82 3.77 14.40
N PRO A 269 -20.29 4.36 15.52
CA PRO A 269 -20.66 5.77 15.55
C PRO A 269 -19.45 6.64 15.19
N PHE A 270 -19.72 7.70 14.43
CA PHE A 270 -18.76 8.74 14.06
C PHE A 270 -18.32 9.55 15.30
#